data_AF-A0A813AE56-F1
#
_entry.id   AF-A0A813AE56-F1
#
_cell.length_a   1.000
_cell.length_b   1.000
_cell.length_c   1.000
_cell.angle_alpha   90.00
_cell.angle_beta   90.00
_cell.angle_gamma   90.00
#
_symmetry.space_group_name_H-M   'P 1'
#
loop_
_entity.id
_entity.type
_entity.pdbx_description
1 polymer ?
#
loop_
_entity_poly.entity_id
_entity_poly.type
_entity_poly.pdbx_seq_one_letter_code
_entity_poly.pdbx_strand_id
1 'polypeptide(L)'
;MPDTAYDVFCVDWYSSQSKKDFEIIPACTGTSGCGLVIETSSVSGGRMHQVFGLEDFFCVLLLLAYVGWSYVFQICQVLHETGAAVLVGLIAGYIMKACSGRTATFSYDMFSYMLLPMVIFAAGFNLDKQKFFRFGGYIFALGITGTVCIFLLIYFGSVIFTIRPVNGDPFVIPAQNRLILASVLASTDTVAPMAFVSATDFPQLYAVIFGEGVLNDVVSILLSTSVEDATSMPPLLELFARLFKVFLCSSGFGIAFGLATSLLFKHAKPLHKEVMKPVVLLFGCNYACCLVFLDSPLDSFYRSPSCGPRPEA
;
A
#
# COMPACT_ATOMS: atom_id res chain seq x y z
N MET A 1 33.23 -32.85 -8.88
CA MET A 1 32.14 -33.42 -9.71
C MET A 1 32.59 -34.81 -10.13
N PRO A 2 31.72 -35.83 -10.12
CA PRO A 2 30.28 -35.84 -10.48
C PRO A 2 29.37 -35.61 -9.25
N ASP A 3 28.23 -34.90 -9.34
CA ASP A 3 26.90 -35.29 -9.86
C ASP A 3 26.18 -36.26 -8.91
N THR A 4 24.91 -36.16 -8.54
CA THR A 4 23.77 -35.24 -8.67
C THR A 4 22.66 -35.86 -7.78
N ALA A 5 21.79 -35.08 -7.16
CA ALA A 5 20.37 -35.43 -6.95
C ALA A 5 19.65 -34.32 -6.17
N TYR A 6 18.44 -34.03 -6.63
CA TYR A 6 17.61 -32.88 -6.33
C TYR A 6 16.37 -33.31 -5.53
N ASP A 7 15.72 -32.31 -4.93
CA ASP A 7 14.31 -32.18 -4.56
C ASP A 7 13.62 -33.17 -3.62
N VAL A 8 13.07 -32.61 -2.53
CA VAL A 8 11.66 -32.84 -2.18
C VAL A 8 11.01 -31.51 -1.81
N PHE A 9 10.32 -30.88 -2.76
CA PHE A 9 9.17 -30.03 -2.46
C PHE A 9 8.00 -30.95 -2.09
N CYS A 10 7.38 -30.75 -0.93
CA CYS A 10 5.93 -30.58 -0.80
C CYS A 10 5.49 -30.48 0.68
N VAL A 11 4.85 -29.34 0.98
CA VAL A 11 3.58 -29.24 1.71
C VAL A 11 3.46 -30.01 3.03
N ASP A 12 3.49 -29.26 4.14
CA ASP A 12 2.47 -29.39 5.17
C ASP A 12 2.20 -28.01 5.80
N TRP A 13 1.15 -27.38 5.30
CA TRP A 13 0.39 -26.40 6.07
C TRP A 13 -0.36 -27.19 7.15
N TYR A 14 -0.30 -26.70 8.40
CA TYR A 14 -1.08 -27.14 9.56
C TYR A 14 -0.48 -28.24 10.46
N SER A 15 0.46 -27.88 11.33
CA SER A 15 0.28 -28.12 12.77
C SER A 15 1.28 -27.32 13.61
N SER A 16 0.76 -26.62 14.62
CA SER A 16 1.36 -26.41 15.94
C SER A 16 2.89 -26.40 16.03
N GLN A 17 3.50 -25.23 16.26
CA GLN A 17 4.10 -24.90 17.56
C GLN A 17 4.98 -23.64 17.49
N SER A 18 4.71 -22.74 18.44
CA SER A 18 5.68 -21.89 19.15
C SER A 18 6.66 -21.08 18.30
N LYS A 19 6.35 -19.79 18.12
CA LYS A 19 7.37 -18.75 17.87
C LYS A 19 8.35 -18.79 19.05
N LYS A 20 9.49 -19.46 18.88
CA LYS A 20 10.60 -19.43 19.83
C LYS A 20 11.48 -18.27 19.40
N ASP A 21 11.54 -17.22 20.21
CA ASP A 21 12.55 -16.19 20.04
C ASP A 21 13.91 -16.88 20.27
N PHE A 22 14.70 -17.04 19.21
CA PHE A 22 16.00 -17.68 19.27
C PHE A 22 17.03 -16.65 19.71
N GLU A 23 17.52 -16.76 20.94
CA GLU A 23 18.71 -16.03 21.36
C GLU A 23 19.91 -17.00 21.32
N ILE A 24 20.86 -16.73 20.41
CA ILE A 24 22.04 -17.56 20.21
C ILE A 24 23.16 -17.01 21.08
N ILE A 25 23.40 -17.63 22.24
CA ILE A 25 24.52 -17.27 23.11
C ILE A 25 25.61 -18.33 22.98
N PRO A 26 26.82 -17.99 22.48
CA PRO A 26 27.94 -18.92 22.46
C PRO A 26 28.50 -19.08 23.88
N ALA A 27 28.17 -20.18 24.55
CA ALA A 27 28.74 -20.53 25.85
C ALA A 27 29.63 -21.78 25.71
N CYS A 28 30.95 -21.63 25.85
CA CYS A 28 31.84 -22.77 25.99
C CYS A 28 32.02 -23.08 27.49
N THR A 29 31.38 -24.15 27.98
CA THR A 29 31.71 -24.75 29.27
C THR A 29 32.95 -25.64 29.14
N GLY A 30 33.85 -25.56 30.11
CA GLY A 30 35.21 -26.10 30.05
C GLY A 30 35.34 -27.56 29.57
N THR A 31 36.36 -27.74 28.72
CA THR A 31 37.06 -28.98 28.35
C THR A 31 36.21 -30.19 27.96
N SER A 32 35.40 -30.06 26.90
CA SER A 32 35.38 -30.96 25.72
C SER A 32 34.05 -30.85 24.97
N GLY A 33 33.90 -29.81 24.15
CA GLY A 33 32.78 -29.63 23.22
C GLY A 33 32.11 -28.28 23.40
N CYS A 34 32.32 -27.35 22.45
CA CYS A 34 31.51 -26.14 22.37
C CYS A 34 30.28 -26.50 21.52
N GLY A 35 29.11 -26.52 22.15
CA GLY A 35 27.83 -26.82 21.53
C GLY A 35 26.87 -25.65 21.70
N LEU A 36 25.98 -25.46 20.71
CA LEU A 36 24.96 -24.42 20.75
C LEU A 36 23.95 -24.75 21.86
N VAL A 37 23.94 -24.00 22.97
CA VAL A 37 22.91 -24.12 23.99
C VAL A 37 21.71 -23.28 23.53
N ILE A 38 20.65 -23.95 23.09
CA ILE A 38 19.39 -23.30 22.75
C ILE A 38 18.54 -23.26 24.02
N GLU A 39 18.55 -22.14 24.74
CA GLU A 39 17.53 -21.90 25.76
C GLU A 39 16.21 -21.55 25.08
N THR A 40 15.26 -22.49 25.11
CA THR A 40 13.92 -22.21 24.62
C THR A 40 13.05 -21.73 25.76
N SER A 41 12.82 -20.42 25.82
CA SER A 41 11.75 -19.82 26.63
C SER A 41 10.40 -20.39 26.19
N SER A 42 9.83 -21.32 26.95
CA SER A 42 8.51 -21.88 26.66
C SER A 42 7.43 -20.83 26.93
N VAL A 43 6.93 -20.17 25.88
CA VAL A 43 5.73 -19.34 25.97
C VAL A 43 4.53 -20.28 26.09
N SER A 44 3.92 -20.34 27.27
CA SER A 44 2.72 -21.15 27.53
C SER A 44 1.64 -20.90 26.48
N GLY A 45 1.29 -21.95 25.72
CA GLY A 45 0.39 -21.89 24.56
C GLY A 45 -0.99 -21.29 24.86
N GLY A 46 -1.43 -21.31 26.12
CA GLY A 46 -2.68 -20.67 26.56
C GLY A 46 -2.68 -19.14 26.39
N ARG A 47 -1.54 -18.46 26.58
CA ARG A 47 -1.44 -17.01 26.35
C ARG A 47 -1.43 -16.67 24.87
N MET A 48 -0.84 -17.51 24.03
CA MET A 48 -0.79 -17.25 22.58
C MET A 48 -2.18 -17.40 21.95
N HIS A 49 -2.94 -18.42 22.35
CA HIS A 49 -4.33 -18.60 21.89
C HIS A 49 -5.28 -17.48 22.37
N GLN A 50 -5.09 -16.99 23.61
CA GLN A 50 -5.90 -15.87 24.11
C GLN A 50 -5.61 -14.56 23.39
N VAL A 51 -4.35 -14.27 23.06
CA VAL A 51 -4.00 -13.03 22.34
C VAL A 51 -4.46 -13.08 20.89
N PHE A 52 -4.25 -14.20 20.18
CA PHE A 52 -4.72 -14.36 18.80
C PHE A 52 -6.25 -14.26 18.71
N GLY A 53 -6.96 -14.93 19.62
CA GLY A 53 -8.43 -14.85 19.68
C GLY A 53 -8.95 -13.45 20.01
N LEU A 54 -8.22 -12.68 20.82
CA LEU A 54 -8.57 -11.30 21.15
C LEU A 54 -8.39 -10.37 19.94
N GLU A 55 -7.27 -10.49 19.22
CA GLU A 55 -6.99 -9.71 18.01
C GLU A 55 -8.03 -9.99 16.90
N ASP A 56 -8.33 -11.26 16.64
CA ASP A 56 -9.35 -11.65 15.66
C ASP A 56 -10.76 -11.19 16.09
N PHE A 57 -11.09 -11.29 17.38
CA PHE A 57 -12.35 -10.80 17.93
C PHE A 57 -12.50 -9.28 17.75
N PHE A 58 -11.45 -8.50 18.02
CA PHE A 58 -11.47 -7.06 17.81
C PHE A 58 -11.57 -6.68 16.32
N CYS A 59 -10.92 -7.43 15.42
CA CYS A 59 -11.06 -7.23 13.97
C CYS A 59 -12.51 -7.48 13.51
N VAL A 60 -13.14 -8.55 13.97
CA VAL A 60 -14.55 -8.86 13.66
C VAL A 60 -15.48 -7.82 14.27
N LEU A 61 -15.23 -7.40 15.51
CA LEU A 61 -16.01 -6.34 16.18
C LEU A 61 -15.90 -5.00 15.45
N LEU A 62 -14.70 -4.64 14.97
CA LEU A 62 -14.48 -3.46 14.14
C LEU A 62 -15.24 -3.52 12.83
N LEU A 63 -15.23 -4.66 12.14
CA LEU A 63 -16.01 -4.89 10.93
C LEU A 63 -17.51 -4.75 11.19
N LEU A 64 -18.02 -5.35 12.26
CA LEU A 64 -19.43 -5.25 12.64
C LEU A 64 -19.81 -3.82 13.04
N ALA A 65 -18.93 -3.11 13.75
CA ALA A 65 -19.13 -1.70 14.11
C ALA A 65 -19.13 -0.80 12.87
N TYR A 66 -18.24 -1.04 11.90
CA TYR A 66 -18.21 -0.32 10.63
C TYR A 66 -19.49 -0.57 9.82
N VAL A 67 -19.91 -1.83 9.66
CA VAL A 67 -21.15 -2.19 8.95
C VAL A 67 -22.37 -1.58 9.65
N GLY A 68 -22.42 -1.66 10.99
CA GLY A 68 -23.47 -1.05 11.80
C GLY A 68 -23.49 0.48 11.67
N TRP A 69 -22.31 1.11 11.62
CA TRP A 69 -22.20 2.56 11.41
C TRP A 69 -22.62 2.97 10.01
N SER A 70 -22.22 2.22 8.97
CA SER A 70 -22.64 2.46 7.58
C SER A 70 -24.18 2.41 7.46
N TYR A 71 -24.84 1.51 8.20
CA TYR A 71 -26.30 1.46 8.31
C TYR A 71 -26.91 2.68 9.03
N VAL A 72 -26.33 3.12 10.16
CA VAL A 72 -26.81 4.30 10.92
C VAL A 72 -26.54 5.62 10.17
N PHE A 73 -25.47 5.69 9.37
CA PHE A 73 -25.15 6.87 8.58
C PHE A 73 -26.21 7.20 7.52
N GLN A 74 -26.95 6.19 7.03
CA GLN A 74 -28.13 6.44 6.19
C GLN A 74 -29.23 7.26 6.89
N ILE A 75 -29.17 7.38 8.23
CA ILE A 75 -30.16 8.07 9.06
C ILE A 75 -29.63 9.41 9.60
N CYS A 76 -28.31 9.57 9.79
CA CYS A 76 -27.71 10.78 10.37
C CYS A 76 -26.49 11.27 9.57
N GLN A 77 -26.66 12.35 8.79
CA GLN A 77 -25.63 12.94 7.91
C GLN A 77 -24.58 13.82 8.63
N VAL A 78 -24.35 13.64 9.93
CA VAL A 78 -23.49 14.57 10.70
C VAL A 78 -22.00 14.31 10.46
N LEU A 79 -21.59 13.07 10.16
CA LEU A 79 -20.18 12.70 9.99
C LEU A 79 -19.98 11.76 8.79
N HIS A 80 -19.16 12.15 7.81
CA HIS A 80 -18.87 11.33 6.63
C HIS A 80 -18.33 9.93 7.00
N GLU A 81 -18.72 8.90 6.22
CA GLU A 81 -18.46 7.48 6.52
C GLU A 81 -16.97 7.18 6.80
N THR A 82 -16.07 7.79 6.03
CA THR A 82 -14.61 7.61 6.20
C THR A 82 -14.10 8.22 7.52
N GLY A 83 -14.58 9.40 7.90
CA GLY A 83 -14.22 10.06 9.15
C GLY A 83 -14.66 9.27 10.39
N ALA A 84 -15.84 8.67 10.33
CA ALA A 84 -16.33 7.79 11.38
C ALA A 84 -15.50 6.51 11.51
N ALA A 85 -15.17 5.88 10.38
CA ALA A 85 -14.34 4.67 10.36
C ALA A 85 -12.96 4.92 10.99
N VAL A 86 -12.32 6.05 10.68
CA VAL A 86 -11.05 6.46 11.30
C VAL A 86 -11.19 6.65 12.81
N LEU A 87 -12.26 7.33 13.26
CA LEU A 87 -12.50 7.57 14.68
C LEU A 87 -12.73 6.27 15.45
N VAL A 88 -13.54 5.37 14.91
CA VAL A 88 -13.82 4.04 15.48
C VAL A 88 -12.53 3.21 15.53
N GLY A 89 -11.74 3.21 14.45
CA GLY A 89 -10.42 2.53 14.41
C GLY A 89 -9.44 3.07 15.46
N LEU A 90 -9.40 4.39 15.66
CA LEU A 90 -8.54 5.03 16.66
C LEU A 90 -8.97 4.68 18.10
N ILE A 91 -10.28 4.69 18.37
CA ILE A 91 -10.82 4.28 19.67
C ILE A 91 -10.54 2.80 19.93
N ALA A 92 -10.80 1.92 18.96
CA ALA A 92 -10.53 0.50 19.09
C ALA A 92 -9.03 0.21 19.27
N GLY A 93 -8.16 0.87 18.51
CA GLY A 93 -6.70 0.76 18.66
C GLY A 93 -6.21 1.23 20.02
N TYR A 94 -6.79 2.31 20.55
CA TYR A 94 -6.51 2.78 21.91
C TYR A 94 -6.94 1.78 22.97
N ILE A 95 -8.16 1.24 22.88
CA ILE A 95 -8.69 0.21 23.81
C ILE A 95 -7.82 -1.03 23.76
N MET A 96 -7.46 -1.51 22.57
CA MET A 96 -6.62 -2.69 22.41
C MET A 96 -5.21 -2.48 23.00
N LYS A 97 -4.61 -1.29 22.82
CA LYS A 97 -3.35 -0.93 23.49
C LYS A 97 -3.49 -0.91 25.01
N ALA A 98 -4.60 -0.39 25.53
CA ALA A 98 -4.87 -0.33 26.97
C ALA A 98 -5.11 -1.72 27.58
N CYS A 99 -5.78 -2.63 26.88
CA CYS A 99 -6.11 -3.97 27.36
C CYS A 99 -4.98 -5.01 27.16
N SER A 100 -4.32 -4.99 26.00
CA SER A 100 -3.33 -6.00 25.60
C SER A 100 -1.89 -5.57 25.92
N GLY A 101 -1.65 -4.26 26.13
CA GLY A 101 -0.31 -3.69 26.27
C GLY A 101 0.52 -3.73 24.98
N ARG A 102 -0.02 -4.31 23.90
CA ARG A 102 0.59 -4.42 22.58
C ARG A 102 -0.05 -3.43 21.62
N THR A 103 0.78 -2.85 20.76
CA THR A 103 0.32 -2.03 19.63
C THR A 103 0.11 -2.92 18.42
N ALA A 104 -1.04 -2.83 17.76
CA ALA A 104 -1.18 -3.46 16.45
C ALA A 104 -0.19 -2.80 15.49
N THR A 105 0.66 -3.61 14.89
CA THR A 105 1.57 -3.18 13.83
C THR A 105 0.88 -3.42 12.50
N PHE A 106 0.62 -2.34 11.77
CA PHE A 106 0.11 -2.43 10.41
C PHE A 106 1.24 -2.84 9.46
N SER A 107 1.05 -3.94 8.73
CA SER A 107 1.97 -4.32 7.66
C SER A 107 1.66 -3.50 6.42
N TYR A 108 2.46 -2.47 6.18
CA TYR A 108 2.37 -1.66 4.96
C TYR A 108 2.54 -2.51 3.70
N ASP A 109 3.43 -3.50 3.72
CA ASP A 109 3.67 -4.40 2.58
C ASP A 109 2.41 -5.20 2.21
N MET A 110 1.70 -5.75 3.21
CA MET A 110 0.45 -6.48 2.95
C MET A 110 -0.60 -5.54 2.35
N PHE A 111 -0.75 -4.34 2.90
CA PHE A 111 -1.70 -3.36 2.40
C PHE A 111 -1.36 -2.91 0.97
N SER A 112 -0.10 -2.55 0.73
CA SER A 112 0.38 -1.98 -0.53
C SER A 112 0.39 -3.01 -1.67
N TYR A 113 0.72 -4.27 -1.40
CA TYR A 113 0.80 -5.31 -2.44
C TYR A 113 -0.48 -6.11 -2.66
N MET A 114 -1.36 -6.24 -1.65
CA MET A 114 -2.63 -6.96 -1.81
C MET A 114 -3.82 -6.03 -1.94
N LEU A 115 -3.98 -5.07 -1.02
CA LEU A 115 -5.24 -4.35 -0.86
C LEU A 115 -5.34 -3.16 -1.83
N LEU A 116 -4.28 -2.36 -1.92
CA LEU A 116 -4.26 -1.17 -2.79
C LEU A 116 -4.48 -1.50 -4.28
N PRO A 117 -3.83 -2.52 -4.89
CA PRO A 117 -4.04 -2.84 -6.29
C PRO A 117 -5.45 -3.35 -6.57
N MET A 118 -6.07 -4.02 -5.60
CA MET A 118 -7.45 -4.50 -5.68
C MET A 118 -8.45 -3.34 -5.70
N VAL A 119 -8.25 -2.37 -4.80
CA VAL A 119 -9.11 -1.17 -4.69
C VAL A 119 -8.98 -0.31 -5.94
N ILE A 120 -7.75 -0.03 -6.40
CA ILE A 120 -7.50 0.75 -7.63
C ILE A 120 -8.14 0.05 -8.84
N PHE A 121 -8.00 -1.27 -8.95
CA PHE A 121 -8.58 -2.02 -10.06
C PHE A 121 -10.12 -2.01 -10.01
N ALA A 122 -10.73 -2.19 -8.84
CA ALA A 122 -12.19 -2.13 -8.68
C ALA A 122 -12.74 -0.73 -9.01
N ALA A 123 -12.03 0.33 -8.60
CA ALA A 123 -12.34 1.70 -8.96
C ALA A 123 -12.27 1.92 -10.48
N GLY A 124 -11.16 1.51 -11.11
CA GLY A 124 -10.97 1.61 -12.56
C GLY A 124 -11.98 0.78 -13.38
N PHE A 125 -12.44 -0.35 -12.85
CA PHE A 125 -13.42 -1.20 -13.54
C PHE A 125 -14.83 -0.57 -13.58
N ASN A 126 -15.22 0.17 -12.54
CA ASN A 126 -16.52 0.85 -12.45
C ASN A 126 -16.56 2.20 -13.18
N LEU A 127 -15.44 2.65 -13.75
CA LEU A 127 -15.31 3.91 -14.47
C LEU A 127 -16.11 3.93 -15.79
N ASP A 128 -16.81 5.03 -16.08
CA ASP A 128 -17.44 5.27 -17.38
C ASP A 128 -16.38 5.56 -18.45
N LYS A 129 -16.02 4.49 -19.19
CA LYS A 129 -14.96 4.47 -20.20
C LYS A 129 -15.15 5.55 -21.26
N GLN A 130 -16.38 5.79 -21.73
CA GLN A 130 -16.62 6.74 -22.81
C GLN A 130 -16.35 8.18 -22.38
N LYS A 131 -16.81 8.55 -21.18
CA LYS A 131 -16.60 9.90 -20.64
C LYS A 131 -15.14 10.10 -20.23
N PHE A 132 -14.53 9.09 -19.63
CA PHE A 132 -13.12 9.14 -19.25
C PHE A 132 -12.20 9.40 -20.45
N PHE A 133 -12.35 8.69 -21.57
CA PHE A 133 -11.53 8.93 -22.76
C PHE A 133 -11.83 10.27 -23.44
N ARG A 134 -13.06 10.77 -23.36
CA ARG A 134 -13.43 12.08 -23.91
C ARG A 134 -12.80 13.24 -23.13
N PHE A 135 -12.71 13.13 -21.80
CA PHE A 135 -12.17 14.17 -20.91
C PHE A 135 -10.77 13.84 -20.36
N GLY A 136 -10.12 12.81 -20.90
CA GLY A 136 -8.85 12.30 -20.39
C GLY A 136 -7.77 13.36 -20.29
N GLY A 137 -7.71 14.31 -21.23
CA GLY A 137 -6.74 15.41 -21.18
C GLY A 137 -6.84 16.24 -19.90
N TYR A 138 -8.06 16.56 -19.43
CA TYR A 138 -8.26 17.27 -18.16
C TYR A 138 -7.88 16.41 -16.96
N ILE A 139 -8.21 15.12 -17.01
CA ILE A 139 -7.88 14.16 -15.97
C ILE A 139 -6.37 14.02 -15.80
N PHE A 140 -5.63 13.85 -16.90
CA PHE A 140 -4.16 13.78 -16.88
C PHE A 140 -3.53 15.10 -16.43
N ALA A 141 -4.05 16.25 -16.90
CA ALA A 141 -3.53 17.56 -16.50
C ALA A 141 -3.74 17.80 -15.00
N LEU A 142 -4.93 17.54 -14.46
CA LEU A 142 -5.21 17.74 -13.03
C LEU A 142 -4.51 16.69 -12.16
N GLY A 143 -4.57 15.41 -12.54
CA GLY A 143 -4.00 14.31 -11.74
C GLY A 143 -2.48 14.17 -11.79
N ILE A 144 -1.80 14.67 -12.82
CA ILE A 144 -0.32 14.66 -12.89
C ILE A 144 0.23 16.06 -12.64
N THR A 145 -0.13 17.02 -13.48
CA THR A 145 0.43 18.38 -13.38
C THR A 145 -0.09 19.10 -12.13
N GLY A 146 -1.37 18.91 -11.76
CA GLY A 146 -1.93 19.46 -10.53
C GLY A 146 -1.23 18.92 -9.28
N THR A 147 -1.10 17.60 -9.16
CA THR A 147 -0.38 16.96 -8.04
C THR A 147 1.07 17.41 -7.94
N VAL A 148 1.80 17.48 -9.06
CA VAL A 148 3.17 17.98 -9.08
C VAL A 148 3.23 19.46 -8.65
N CYS A 149 2.27 20.27 -9.05
CA CYS A 149 2.19 21.67 -8.64
C CYS A 149 1.95 21.82 -7.13
N ILE A 150 0.99 21.05 -6.58
CA ILE A 150 0.71 21.02 -5.13
C ILE A 150 1.92 20.52 -4.35
N PHE A 151 2.56 19.45 -4.81
CA PHE A 151 3.80 18.93 -4.24
C PHE A 151 4.89 20.00 -4.13
N LEU A 152 5.16 20.72 -5.23
CA LEU A 152 6.14 21.80 -5.23
C LEU A 152 5.74 22.95 -4.30
N LEU A 153 4.45 23.31 -4.28
CA LEU A 153 3.94 24.36 -3.41
C LEU A 153 4.15 24.01 -1.94
N ILE A 154 3.81 22.78 -1.53
CA ILE A 154 4.00 22.31 -0.15
C ILE A 154 5.49 22.24 0.20
N TYR A 155 6.34 21.71 -0.70
CA TYR A 155 7.77 21.61 -0.47
C TYR A 155 8.44 22.98 -0.30
N PHE A 156 8.24 23.90 -1.26
CA PHE A 156 8.81 25.24 -1.17
C PHE A 156 8.19 26.05 -0.03
N GLY A 157 6.89 25.88 0.24
CA GLY A 157 6.22 26.45 1.40
C GLY A 157 6.88 26.02 2.71
N SER A 158 7.19 24.73 2.86
CA SER A 158 7.88 24.19 4.05
C SER A 158 9.30 24.75 4.24
N VAL A 159 10.00 25.09 3.14
CA VAL A 159 11.32 25.72 3.21
C VAL A 159 11.22 27.19 3.67
N ILE A 160 10.19 27.92 3.20
CA ILE A 160 9.97 29.33 3.54
C ILE A 160 9.46 29.47 4.98
N PHE A 161 8.45 28.68 5.36
CA PHE A 161 7.82 28.70 6.68
C PHE A 161 8.55 27.76 7.65
N THR A 162 9.76 28.15 8.06
CA THR A 162 10.46 27.44 9.14
C THR A 162 9.78 27.70 10.48
N ILE A 163 9.23 26.65 11.08
CA ILE A 163 8.61 26.72 12.42
C ILE A 163 9.72 27.00 13.43
N ARG A 164 9.77 28.23 13.94
CA ARG A 164 10.67 28.61 15.04
C ARG A 164 9.89 28.53 16.35
N PRO A 165 10.21 27.58 17.25
CA PRO A 165 9.63 27.60 18.59
C PRO A 165 10.03 28.89 19.30
N VAL A 166 9.11 29.47 20.07
CA VAL A 166 9.30 30.75 20.77
C VAL A 166 10.47 30.70 21.77
N ASN A 167 10.81 29.51 22.29
CA ASN A 167 11.84 29.30 23.32
C ASN A 167 12.74 28.07 23.06
N GLY A 168 13.10 27.76 21.82
CA GLY A 168 13.96 26.60 21.52
C GLY A 168 14.77 26.73 20.24
N ASP A 169 15.70 25.80 20.03
CA ASP A 169 16.45 25.70 18.78
C ASP A 169 15.49 25.44 17.60
N PRO A 170 15.79 25.98 16.40
CA PRO A 170 14.97 25.74 15.22
C PRO A 170 14.90 24.24 14.92
N PHE A 171 13.68 23.69 14.93
CA PHE A 171 13.45 22.31 14.52
C PHE A 171 13.57 22.23 12.98
N VAL A 172 14.75 21.83 12.51
CA VAL A 172 15.00 21.68 11.08
C VAL A 172 14.62 20.27 10.65
N ILE A 173 13.48 20.15 9.96
CA ILE A 173 13.10 18.90 9.30
C ILE A 173 14.12 18.64 8.17
N PRO A 174 14.71 17.43 8.07
CA PRO A 174 15.58 17.07 6.96
C PRO A 174 14.90 17.29 5.61
N ALA A 175 15.66 17.71 4.59
CA ALA A 175 15.09 18.01 3.29
C ALA A 175 14.37 16.81 2.65
N GLN A 176 14.88 15.60 2.85
CA GLN A 176 14.25 14.36 2.41
C GLN A 176 12.88 14.13 3.08
N ASN A 177 12.79 14.32 4.39
CA ASN A 177 11.52 14.18 5.12
C ASN A 177 10.49 15.24 4.67
N ARG A 178 10.93 16.45 4.30
CA ARG A 178 10.04 17.46 3.71
C ARG A 178 9.51 17.03 2.33
N LEU A 179 10.34 16.38 1.51
CA LEU A 179 9.91 15.87 0.21
C LEU A 179 8.90 14.73 0.37
N ILE A 180 9.13 13.78 1.28
CA ILE A 180 8.18 12.69 1.57
C ILE A 180 6.86 13.27 2.12
N LEU A 181 6.94 14.25 3.04
CA LEU A 181 5.75 14.92 3.56
C LEU A 181 4.99 15.63 2.44
N ALA A 182 5.69 16.35 1.57
CA ALA A 182 5.07 17.04 0.44
C ALA A 182 4.43 16.07 -0.56
N SER A 183 5.03 14.90 -0.82
CA SER A 183 4.46 13.92 -1.75
C SER A 183 3.19 13.31 -1.18
N VAL A 184 3.20 12.90 0.09
CA VAL A 184 2.02 12.33 0.75
C VAL A 184 0.87 13.34 0.84
N LEU A 185 1.15 14.60 1.16
CA LEU A 185 0.14 15.65 1.26
C LEU A 185 -0.34 16.21 -0.09
N ALA A 186 0.29 15.82 -1.21
CA ALA A 186 -0.14 16.23 -2.54
C ALA A 186 -1.37 15.47 -3.05
N SER A 187 -1.63 14.26 -2.51
CA SER A 187 -2.87 13.52 -2.76
C SER A 187 -4.07 14.23 -2.11
N THR A 188 -5.17 14.33 -2.86
CA THR A 188 -6.43 14.96 -2.46
C THR A 188 -7.50 13.91 -2.22
N ASP A 189 -8.27 14.05 -1.13
CA ASP A 189 -9.42 13.18 -0.89
C ASP A 189 -10.55 13.55 -1.86
N THR A 190 -10.79 12.69 -2.85
CA THR A 190 -11.85 12.86 -3.85
C THR A 190 -13.19 12.30 -3.40
N VAL A 191 -13.25 11.56 -2.29
CA VAL A 191 -14.50 10.97 -1.78
C VAL A 191 -15.45 12.06 -1.30
N ALA A 192 -14.94 13.05 -0.57
CA ALA A 192 -15.77 14.15 -0.07
C ALA A 192 -16.39 15.00 -1.19
N PRO A 193 -15.65 15.48 -2.22
CA PRO A 193 -16.24 16.17 -3.37
C PRO A 193 -17.25 15.31 -4.14
N MET A 194 -16.99 14.01 -4.32
CA MET A 194 -17.91 13.08 -5.00
C MET A 194 -19.23 12.90 -4.24
N ALA A 195 -19.25 13.07 -2.91
CA ALA A 195 -20.49 13.02 -2.14
C ALA A 195 -21.43 14.20 -2.44
N PHE A 196 -20.90 15.34 -2.86
CA PHE A 196 -21.69 16.53 -3.23
C PHE A 196 -21.99 16.62 -4.73
N VAL A 197 -21.20 15.96 -5.57
CA VAL A 197 -21.37 15.95 -7.03
C VAL A 197 -22.08 14.66 -7.44
N SER A 198 -23.37 14.75 -7.75
CA SER A 198 -24.14 13.58 -8.19
C SER A 198 -23.68 13.11 -9.59
N ALA A 199 -23.52 11.80 -9.74
CA ALA A 199 -23.19 11.18 -11.03
C ALA A 199 -24.33 11.32 -12.07
N THR A 200 -25.56 11.56 -11.62
CA THR A 200 -26.74 11.75 -12.47
C THR A 200 -26.80 13.16 -13.04
N ASP A 201 -26.57 14.18 -12.22
CA ASP A 201 -26.79 15.57 -12.63
C ASP A 201 -25.52 16.15 -13.28
N PHE A 202 -24.34 15.75 -12.79
CA PHE A 202 -23.04 16.23 -13.29
C PHE A 202 -22.11 15.07 -13.69
N PRO A 203 -22.49 14.23 -14.68
CA PRO A 203 -21.73 13.04 -15.06
C PRO A 203 -20.32 13.35 -15.59
N GLN A 204 -20.10 14.55 -16.14
CA GLN A 204 -18.80 14.97 -16.66
C GLN A 204 -17.84 15.34 -15.52
N LEU A 205 -18.31 16.17 -14.59
CA LEU A 205 -17.54 16.60 -13.44
C LEU A 205 -17.23 15.41 -12.52
N TYR A 206 -18.20 14.52 -12.32
CA TYR A 206 -18.00 13.27 -11.59
C TYR A 206 -16.87 12.43 -12.17
N ALA A 207 -16.86 12.21 -13.50
CA ALA A 207 -15.80 11.44 -14.16
C ALA A 207 -14.42 12.10 -14.05
N VAL A 208 -14.36 13.44 -14.08
CA VAL A 208 -13.11 14.19 -13.94
C VAL A 208 -12.57 14.12 -12.52
N ILE A 209 -13.39 14.39 -11.50
CA ILE A 209 -13.00 14.32 -10.07
C ILE A 209 -12.54 12.91 -9.71
N PHE A 210 -13.30 11.89 -10.13
CA PHE A 210 -12.92 10.51 -9.88
C PHE A 210 -11.60 10.13 -10.55
N GLY A 211 -11.43 10.48 -11.82
CA GLY A 211 -10.20 10.17 -12.58
C GLY A 211 -8.98 10.91 -12.05
N GLU A 212 -9.14 12.18 -11.66
CA GLU A 212 -8.10 12.98 -11.02
C GLU A 212 -7.68 12.37 -9.69
N GLY A 213 -8.61 11.97 -8.83
CA GLY A 213 -8.29 11.33 -7.55
C GLY A 213 -7.47 10.05 -7.69
N VAL A 214 -7.87 9.17 -8.62
CA VAL A 214 -7.13 7.92 -8.87
C VAL A 214 -5.72 8.20 -9.38
N LEU A 215 -5.55 9.15 -10.31
CA LEU A 215 -4.23 9.51 -10.83
C LEU A 215 -3.37 10.21 -9.78
N ASN A 216 -3.97 11.11 -8.99
CA ASN A 216 -3.29 11.86 -7.94
C ASN A 216 -2.70 10.91 -6.89
N ASP A 217 -3.46 9.92 -6.45
CA ASP A 217 -3.00 8.88 -5.52
C ASP A 217 -1.80 8.11 -6.06
N VAL A 218 -1.86 7.68 -7.32
CA VAL A 218 -0.76 6.97 -7.98
C VAL A 218 0.49 7.87 -8.07
N VAL A 219 0.34 9.13 -8.48
CA VAL A 219 1.46 10.07 -8.60
C VAL A 219 2.09 10.39 -7.24
N SER A 220 1.27 10.59 -6.21
CA SER A 220 1.71 10.84 -4.83
C SER A 220 2.53 9.66 -4.28
N ILE A 221 2.04 8.43 -4.46
CA ILE A 221 2.76 7.21 -4.07
C ILE A 221 4.09 7.10 -4.83
N LEU A 222 4.07 7.25 -6.15
CA LEU A 222 5.28 7.19 -6.96
C LEU A 222 6.32 8.24 -6.55
N LEU A 223 5.89 9.46 -6.21
CA LEU A 223 6.78 10.51 -5.69
C LEU A 223 7.37 10.11 -4.34
N SER A 224 6.56 9.59 -3.40
CA SER A 224 7.04 9.19 -2.07
C SER A 224 8.08 8.08 -2.14
N THR A 225 7.81 7.00 -2.86
CA THR A 225 8.74 5.87 -3.03
C THR A 225 10.01 6.30 -3.76
N SER A 226 9.89 7.19 -4.75
CA SER A 226 11.07 7.71 -5.47
C SER A 226 12.02 8.53 -4.58
N VAL A 227 11.49 9.20 -3.56
CA VAL A 227 12.28 9.96 -2.59
C VAL A 227 12.86 9.06 -1.50
N GLU A 228 12.13 8.02 -1.09
CA GLU A 228 12.58 7.03 -0.10
C GLU A 228 13.76 6.19 -0.64
N ASP A 229 13.69 5.76 -1.90
CA ASP A 229 14.74 4.94 -2.52
C ASP A 229 16.03 5.72 -2.83
N ALA A 230 16.00 7.05 -2.79
CA ALA A 230 17.16 7.87 -3.12
C ALA A 230 18.17 7.88 -1.96
N THR A 231 19.40 7.41 -2.23
CA THR A 231 20.50 7.37 -1.24
C THR A 231 21.02 8.74 -0.83
N SER A 232 20.80 9.75 -1.68
CA SER A 232 21.11 11.15 -1.43
C SER A 232 19.98 12.01 -1.97
N MET A 233 19.89 13.27 -1.51
CA MET A 233 18.83 14.19 -1.93
C MET A 233 18.82 14.33 -3.45
N PRO A 234 17.81 13.78 -4.16
CA PRO A 234 17.81 13.82 -5.61
C PRO A 234 17.47 15.24 -6.07
N PRO A 235 18.11 15.76 -7.13
CA PRO A 235 17.67 16.98 -7.75
C PRO A 235 16.23 16.81 -8.27
N LEU A 236 15.42 17.86 -8.17
CA LEU A 236 14.00 17.80 -8.59
C LEU A 236 13.82 17.33 -10.04
N LEU A 237 14.77 17.67 -10.93
CA LEU A 237 14.75 17.21 -12.31
C LEU A 237 14.88 15.69 -12.45
N GLU A 238 15.73 15.07 -11.64
CA GLU A 238 15.90 13.62 -11.61
C GLU A 238 14.65 12.93 -11.04
N LEU A 239 14.04 13.52 -10.01
CA LEU A 239 12.76 13.04 -9.47
C LEU A 239 11.67 13.05 -10.54
N PHE A 240 11.53 14.13 -11.31
CA PHE A 240 10.56 14.20 -12.40
C PHE A 240 10.88 13.24 -13.55
N ALA A 241 12.15 13.08 -13.90
CA ALA A 241 12.56 12.11 -14.91
C ALA A 241 12.23 10.68 -14.47
N ARG A 242 12.47 10.34 -13.20
CA ARG A 242 12.13 9.03 -12.61
C ARG A 242 10.61 8.81 -12.59
N LEU A 243 9.84 9.81 -12.16
CA LEU A 243 8.38 9.79 -12.19
C LEU A 243 7.86 9.48 -13.61
N PHE A 244 8.30 10.24 -14.61
CA PHE A 244 7.83 10.09 -15.98
C PHE A 244 8.23 8.74 -16.58
N LYS A 245 9.45 8.29 -16.31
CA LYS A 245 9.94 6.97 -16.74
C LYS A 245 9.08 5.85 -16.17
N VAL A 246 8.79 5.89 -14.88
CA VAL A 246 8.03 4.85 -14.18
C VAL A 246 6.57 4.88 -14.61
N PHE A 247 5.98 6.08 -14.74
CA PHE A 247 4.64 6.26 -15.25
C PHE A 247 4.45 5.68 -16.65
N LEU A 248 5.36 5.99 -17.60
CA LEU A 248 5.29 5.46 -18.97
C LEU A 248 5.48 3.94 -19.01
N CYS A 249 6.44 3.42 -18.24
CA CYS A 249 6.73 1.99 -18.23
C CYS A 249 5.58 1.17 -17.61
N SER A 250 5.07 1.61 -16.46
CA SER A 250 3.93 1.00 -15.78
C SER A 250 2.66 1.08 -16.63
N SER A 251 2.39 2.23 -17.26
CA SER A 251 1.25 2.38 -18.18
C SER A 251 1.36 1.44 -19.38
N GLY A 252 2.55 1.34 -20.00
CA GLY A 252 2.78 0.42 -21.12
C GLY A 252 2.56 -1.04 -20.75
N PHE A 253 3.09 -1.45 -19.59
CA PHE A 253 2.91 -2.80 -19.07
C PHE A 253 1.44 -3.09 -18.75
N GLY A 254 0.75 -2.16 -18.07
CA GLY A 254 -0.68 -2.27 -17.76
C GLY A 254 -1.56 -2.36 -19.01
N ILE A 255 -1.26 -1.58 -20.05
CA ILE A 255 -1.97 -1.67 -21.34
C ILE A 255 -1.74 -3.04 -21.99
N ALA A 256 -0.50 -3.50 -22.06
CA ALA A 256 -0.18 -4.80 -22.65
C ALA A 256 -0.88 -5.96 -21.91
N PHE A 257 -0.82 -5.96 -20.58
CA PHE A 257 -1.46 -6.97 -19.76
C PHE A 257 -3.00 -6.89 -19.80
N GLY A 258 -3.56 -5.67 -19.81
CA GLY A 258 -5.00 -5.45 -19.98
C GLY A 258 -5.52 -5.93 -21.33
N LEU A 259 -4.77 -5.69 -22.41
CA LEU A 259 -5.08 -6.22 -23.74
C LEU A 259 -4.98 -7.75 -23.78
N ALA A 260 -3.95 -8.34 -23.17
CA ALA A 260 -3.82 -9.79 -23.06
C ALA A 260 -4.99 -10.42 -22.29
N THR A 261 -5.39 -9.80 -21.18
CA THR A 261 -6.54 -10.23 -20.38
C THR A 261 -7.84 -10.10 -21.18
N SER A 262 -8.04 -9.01 -21.92
CA SER A 262 -9.20 -8.82 -22.81
C SER A 262 -9.26 -9.90 -23.91
N LEU A 263 -8.11 -10.25 -24.51
CA LEU A 263 -8.01 -11.34 -25.48
C LEU A 263 -8.32 -12.70 -24.86
N LEU A 264 -7.86 -12.95 -23.63
CA LEU A 264 -8.19 -14.17 -22.89
C LEU A 264 -9.70 -14.31 -22.71
N PHE A 265 -10.38 -13.26 -22.27
CA PHE A 265 -11.85 -13.26 -22.12
C PHE A 265 -12.60 -13.40 -23.45
N LYS A 266 -12.04 -12.87 -24.55
CA LYS A 266 -12.62 -13.03 -25.90
C LYS A 266 -12.61 -14.49 -26.37
N HIS A 267 -11.58 -15.26 -26.01
CA HIS A 267 -11.43 -16.68 -26.39
C HIS A 267 -12.10 -17.62 -25.37
N ALA A 268 -12.11 -17.27 -24.09
CA ALA A 268 -12.71 -18.03 -23.00
C ALA A 268 -14.24 -17.83 -22.89
N LYS A 269 -14.96 -17.90 -24.02
CA LYS A 269 -16.44 -17.84 -24.07
C LYS A 269 -17.17 -18.82 -23.11
N PRO A 270 -16.69 -20.06 -22.85
CA PRO A 270 -17.37 -20.93 -21.88
C PRO A 270 -17.33 -20.42 -20.44
N LEU A 271 -16.43 -19.49 -20.11
CA LEU A 271 -16.29 -18.92 -18.77
C LEU A 271 -17.37 -17.89 -18.42
N HIS A 272 -18.09 -17.37 -19.43
CA HIS A 272 -19.14 -16.37 -19.27
C HIS A 272 -20.47 -16.91 -18.73
N LYS A 273 -20.59 -18.24 -18.56
CA LYS A 273 -21.85 -18.87 -18.11
C LYS A 273 -22.19 -18.62 -16.65
N GLU A 274 -21.20 -18.24 -15.84
CA GLU A 274 -21.39 -17.89 -14.42
C GLU A 274 -20.71 -16.55 -14.14
N VAL A 275 -21.23 -15.78 -13.18
CA VAL A 275 -20.71 -14.44 -12.84
C VAL A 275 -19.46 -14.52 -11.97
N MET A 276 -19.33 -15.55 -11.13
CA MET A 276 -18.22 -15.68 -10.17
C MET A 276 -16.88 -16.01 -10.85
N LYS A 277 -16.89 -16.94 -11.81
CA LYS A 277 -15.69 -17.40 -12.53
C LYS A 277 -14.92 -16.26 -13.23
N PRO A 278 -15.55 -15.39 -14.04
CA PRO A 278 -14.85 -14.30 -14.69
C PRO A 278 -14.36 -13.24 -13.70
N VAL A 279 -15.09 -12.98 -12.60
CA VAL A 279 -14.68 -12.02 -11.56
C VAL A 279 -13.43 -12.52 -10.82
N VAL A 280 -13.41 -13.78 -10.39
CA VAL A 280 -12.24 -14.38 -9.73
C VAL A 280 -11.04 -14.41 -10.69
N LEU A 281 -11.26 -14.77 -11.95
CA LEU A 281 -10.18 -14.75 -12.95
C LEU A 281 -9.65 -13.33 -13.17
N LEU A 282 -10.53 -12.33 -13.25
CA LEU A 282 -10.15 -10.93 -13.44
C LEU A 282 -9.29 -10.42 -12.27
N PHE A 283 -9.68 -10.70 -11.04
CA PHE A 283 -8.89 -10.35 -9.86
C PHE A 283 -7.57 -11.13 -9.78
N GLY A 284 -7.59 -12.42 -10.13
CA GLY A 284 -6.37 -13.24 -10.23
C GLY A 284 -5.40 -12.71 -11.29
N CYS A 285 -5.90 -12.29 -12.45
CA CYS A 285 -5.11 -11.64 -13.48
C CYS A 285 -4.54 -10.30 -13.00
N ASN A 286 -5.32 -9.46 -12.31
CA ASN A 286 -4.82 -8.21 -11.73
C ASN A 286 -3.69 -8.45 -10.72
N TYR A 287 -3.85 -9.43 -9.83
CA TYR A 287 -2.82 -9.80 -8.87
C TYR A 287 -1.57 -10.37 -9.56
N ALA A 288 -1.74 -11.24 -10.56
CA ALA A 288 -0.62 -11.75 -11.37
C ALA A 288 0.11 -10.63 -12.10
N CYS A 289 -0.59 -9.62 -12.63
CA CYS A 289 0.02 -8.43 -13.22
C CYS A 289 0.94 -7.72 -12.22
N CYS A 290 0.48 -7.55 -10.98
CA CYS A 290 1.25 -6.91 -9.91
C CYS A 290 2.51 -7.72 -9.57
N LEU A 291 2.39 -9.04 -9.41
CA LEU A 291 3.54 -9.91 -9.14
C LEU A 291 4.55 -9.94 -10.27
N VAL A 292 4.10 -10.03 -11.52
CA VAL A 292 5.01 -10.02 -12.69
C VAL A 292 5.70 -8.66 -12.81
N PHE A 293 5.02 -7.56 -12.47
CA PHE A 293 5.66 -6.25 -12.43
C PHE A 293 6.75 -6.19 -11.35
N LEU A 294 6.48 -6.71 -10.15
CA LEU A 294 7.46 -6.82 -9.05
C LEU A 294 8.67 -7.69 -9.38
N ASP A 295 8.47 -8.79 -10.12
CA ASP A 295 9.54 -9.73 -10.47
C ASP A 295 10.29 -9.31 -11.75
N SER A 296 9.76 -8.32 -12.48
CA SER A 296 10.37 -7.86 -13.73
C SER A 296 11.65 -7.05 -13.45
N PRO A 297 12.65 -7.08 -14.38
CA PRO A 297 13.87 -6.28 -14.25
C PRO A 297 13.60 -4.77 -14.21
N LEU A 298 12.37 -4.33 -14.47
CA LEU A 298 11.90 -2.97 -14.30
C LEU A 298 11.74 -2.59 -12.81
N ASP A 299 11.38 -3.53 -11.93
CA ASP A 299 11.40 -3.30 -10.47
C ASP A 299 12.83 -3.30 -9.94
N SER A 300 13.72 -4.17 -10.44
CA SER A 300 15.17 -4.07 -10.13
C SER A 300 15.79 -2.77 -10.66
N PHE A 301 15.27 -2.20 -11.75
CA PHE A 301 15.65 -0.87 -12.23
C PHE A 301 15.00 0.25 -11.39
N TYR A 302 13.85 -0.02 -10.78
CA TYR A 302 13.10 0.89 -9.91
C TYR A 302 13.70 0.96 -8.50
N ARG A 303 13.93 -0.18 -7.86
CA ARG A 303 14.61 -0.37 -6.58
C ARG A 303 16.14 -0.41 -6.68
N SER A 304 16.71 -0.13 -7.86
CA SER A 304 18.17 -0.25 -8.07
C SER A 304 18.89 0.47 -6.94
N PRO A 305 19.45 -0.29 -6.01
CA PRO A 305 20.17 0.36 -4.96
C PRO A 305 21.48 0.77 -5.62
N SER A 306 21.91 1.99 -5.37
CA SER A 306 23.36 2.20 -5.23
C SER A 306 23.86 1.45 -3.99
N CYS A 307 23.50 0.16 -3.82
CA CYS A 307 24.13 -0.75 -2.88
C CYS A 307 25.38 -1.24 -3.60
N GLY A 308 26.46 -0.49 -3.40
CA GLY A 308 27.71 -1.17 -3.12
C GLY A 308 27.50 -2.18 -1.99
N PRO A 309 28.30 -3.25 -1.94
CA PRO A 309 28.17 -4.28 -0.91
C PRO A 309 28.11 -3.63 0.47
N ARG A 310 27.14 -4.07 1.27
CA ARG A 310 27.07 -3.76 2.70
C ARG A 310 28.46 -4.07 3.28
N PRO A 311 29.19 -3.10 3.89
CA PRO A 311 30.51 -3.40 4.40
C PRO A 311 30.38 -4.46 5.49
N GLU A 312 30.99 -5.62 5.24
CA GLU A 312 31.36 -6.54 6.30
C GLU A 312 32.55 -5.92 7.05
N ALA A 313 32.29 -5.22 8.14
CA ALA A 313 33.18 -5.01 9.28
C ALA A 313 32.44 -4.26 10.40
#